data_AF-A0A7S2C5Q5-F1
#
_entry.id   AF-A0A7S2C5Q5-F1
#
_cell.length_a   1.000
_cell.length_b   1.000
_cell.length_c   1.000
_cell.angle_alpha   90.00
_cell.angle_beta   90.00
_cell.angle_gamma   90.00
#
_symmetry.space_group_name_H-M   'P 1'
#
loop_
_entity.id
_entity.type
_entity.pdbx_description
1 polymer ?
#
loop_
_entity_poly.entity_id
_entity_poly.type
_entity_poly.pdbx_seq_one_letter_code
_entity_poly.pdbx_strand_id
1 'polypeptide(L)'
;DEGEDGGKTTAPSKTSKLAGWCGAVGCGLTNGSLMVPFHYFSEAHSGSNASIAYIASFAIGVAVVTPVGFALFFRVPFKPAPPLRPSELALPGLITGCFWAIGNLCSTYATYYLGQSVGYPLTQTCIVVAGLWGALFFGELRGWKSLTLFGVSVCAIIGGASLLGLYG
;
A
#
# COMPACT_ATOMS: atom_id res chain seq x y z
N ASP A 1 -2.06 -6.36 -48.87
CA ASP A 1 -1.25 -5.17 -48.57
C ASP A 1 -1.90 -4.39 -47.46
N GLU A 2 -1.62 -4.78 -46.22
CA GLU A 2 -0.41 -4.43 -45.45
C GLU A 2 -0.58 -3.07 -44.77
N GLY A 3 -0.50 -3.10 -43.45
CA GLY A 3 -0.58 -1.94 -42.57
C GLY A 3 -0.63 -2.35 -41.12
N GLU A 4 0.26 -3.27 -40.71
CA GLU A 4 0.57 -3.51 -39.30
C GLU A 4 1.09 -2.21 -38.68
N ASP A 5 0.25 -1.50 -37.93
CA ASP A 5 0.71 -0.44 -37.03
C ASP A 5 1.28 -1.10 -35.78
N GLY A 6 2.52 -1.57 -35.93
CA GLY A 6 3.36 -2.11 -34.87
C GLY A 6 3.61 -1.04 -33.81
N GLY A 7 2.76 -1.06 -32.77
CA GLY A 7 2.93 -0.29 -31.55
C GLY A 7 4.31 -0.55 -30.93
N LYS A 8 5.27 0.32 -31.23
CA LYS A 8 6.60 0.33 -30.64
C LYS A 8 6.47 0.52 -29.13
N THR A 9 6.58 -0.58 -28.38
CA THR A 9 6.81 -0.56 -26.94
C THR A 9 8.16 0.10 -26.70
N THR A 10 8.16 1.39 -26.37
CA THR A 10 9.36 2.13 -26.01
C THR A 10 9.90 1.57 -24.69
N ALA A 11 11.12 1.04 -24.72
CA ALA A 11 11.76 0.49 -23.52
C ALA A 11 11.91 1.58 -22.45
N PRO A 12 11.64 1.28 -21.16
CA PRO A 12 11.74 2.27 -20.09
C PRO A 12 13.19 2.76 -19.97
N SER A 13 13.40 4.07 -20.11
CA SER A 13 14.73 4.70 -20.05
C SER A 13 15.36 4.53 -18.65
N LYS A 14 16.69 4.50 -18.54
CA LYS A 14 17.40 4.35 -17.24
C LYS A 14 16.95 5.39 -16.20
N THR A 15 16.55 6.58 -16.66
CA THR A 15 16.01 7.67 -15.83
C THR A 15 14.67 7.31 -15.18
N SER A 16 13.79 6.56 -15.86
CA SER A 16 12.51 6.13 -15.27
C SER A 16 12.69 5.04 -14.22
N LYS A 17 13.69 4.16 -14.38
CA LYS A 17 14.03 3.14 -13.38
C LYS A 17 14.58 3.78 -12.10
N LEU A 18 15.51 4.72 -12.22
CA LEU A 18 16.06 5.42 -11.05
C LEU A 18 14.97 6.21 -10.30
N ALA A 19 14.10 6.92 -11.03
CA ALA A 19 12.97 7.63 -10.43
C ALA A 19 12.01 6.67 -9.71
N GLY A 20 11.73 5.51 -10.29
CA GLY A 20 10.92 4.46 -9.67
C GLY A 20 11.54 3.91 -8.38
N TRP A 21 12.85 3.66 -8.38
CA TRP A 21 13.58 3.23 -7.17
C TRP A 21 13.58 4.31 -6.09
N CYS A 22 13.83 5.57 -6.44
CA CYS A 22 13.74 6.68 -5.50
C CYS A 22 12.32 6.83 -4.93
N GLY A 23 11.28 6.65 -5.75
CA GLY A 23 9.89 6.64 -5.30
C GLY A 23 9.58 5.50 -4.33
N ALA A 24 10.05 4.28 -4.63
CA ALA A 24 9.87 3.12 -3.77
C ALA A 24 10.56 3.30 -2.41
N VAL A 25 11.80 3.81 -2.39
CA VAL A 25 12.53 4.12 -1.16
C VAL A 25 11.83 5.22 -0.37
N GLY A 26 11.40 6.29 -1.06
CA GLY A 26 10.66 7.39 -0.43
C GLY A 26 9.38 6.92 0.25
N CYS A 27 8.56 6.13 -0.45
CA CYS A 27 7.35 5.52 0.12
C CYS A 27 7.66 4.58 1.28
N GLY A 28 8.73 3.78 1.19
CA GLY A 28 9.16 2.90 2.26
C GLY A 28 9.55 3.67 3.53
N LEU A 29 10.33 4.74 3.38
CA LEU A 29 10.77 5.58 4.49
C LEU A 29 9.61 6.32 5.16
N THR A 30 8.70 6.91 4.38
CA THR A 30 7.53 7.61 4.94
C THR A 30 6.58 6.64 5.62
N ASN A 31 6.33 5.46 5.03
CA ASN A 31 5.47 4.44 5.62
C ASN A 31 6.08 3.84 6.90
N GLY A 32 7.38 3.55 6.92
CA GLY A 32 8.08 3.07 8.12
C GLY A 32 8.10 4.12 9.24
N SER A 33 8.24 5.40 8.90
CA SER A 33 8.25 6.49 9.89
C SER A 33 6.92 6.65 10.62
N LEU A 34 5.78 6.22 10.04
CA LEU A 34 4.48 6.26 10.70
C LEU A 34 4.44 5.42 11.99
N MET A 35 5.30 4.41 12.14
CA MET A 35 5.35 3.61 13.37
C MET A 35 5.96 4.35 14.56
N VAL A 36 6.81 5.36 14.33
CA VAL A 36 7.51 6.06 15.41
C VAL A 36 6.52 6.87 16.29
N PRO A 37 5.67 7.75 15.73
CA PRO A 37 4.65 8.43 16.53
C PRO A 37 3.69 7.45 17.19
N PHE A 38 3.30 6.38 16.50
CA PHE A 38 2.38 5.37 17.03
C PHE A 38 2.93 4.72 18.31
N HIS A 39 4.21 4.36 18.31
CA HIS A 39 4.88 3.76 19.46
C HIS A 39 4.84 4.69 20.69
N TYR A 40 5.31 5.92 20.54
CA TYR A 40 5.33 6.90 21.63
C TYR A 40 3.92 7.24 22.15
N PHE A 41 2.94 7.33 21.25
CA PHE A 41 1.57 7.65 21.64
C PHE A 41 0.89 6.48 22.38
N SER A 42 1.18 5.24 21.96
CA SER A 42 0.67 4.02 22.60
C SER A 42 1.26 3.78 23.99
N GLU A 43 2.56 4.07 24.18
CA GLU A 43 3.22 4.02 25.49
C GLU A 43 2.76 5.14 26.43
N ALA A 44 2.62 6.36 25.92
CA ALA A 44 2.23 7.52 26.73
C ALA A 44 0.77 7.45 27.23
N HIS A 45 -0.11 6.74 26.53
CA HIS A 45 -1.54 6.64 26.83
C HIS A 45 -2.01 5.18 26.89
N SER A 46 -1.32 4.34 27.67
CA SER A 46 -1.67 2.91 27.87
C SER A 46 -2.97 2.66 28.67
N GLY A 47 -4.04 3.42 28.37
CA GLY A 47 -5.36 3.31 28.99
C GLY A 47 -6.42 3.84 28.02
N SER A 48 -7.24 2.91 27.50
CA SER A 48 -8.47 3.06 26.72
C SER A 48 -8.62 4.37 25.91
N ASN A 49 -8.45 4.27 24.59
CA ASN A 49 -8.71 5.24 23.51
C ASN A 49 -7.48 5.76 22.73
N ALA A 50 -6.24 5.43 23.11
CA ALA A 50 -5.03 5.91 22.39
C ALA A 50 -4.99 5.49 20.91
N SER A 51 -5.33 4.23 20.62
CA SER A 51 -5.38 3.71 19.24
C SER A 51 -6.47 4.40 18.42
N ILE A 52 -7.63 4.69 19.04
CA ILE A 52 -8.75 5.37 18.39
C ILE A 52 -8.38 6.84 18.11
N ALA A 53 -7.76 7.52 19.08
CA ALA A 53 -7.28 8.90 18.92
C ALA A 53 -6.22 9.01 17.82
N TYR A 54 -5.26 8.07 17.78
CA TYR A 54 -4.26 8.00 16.71
C TYR A 54 -4.91 7.81 15.34
N ILE A 55 -5.86 6.88 15.21
CA ILE A 55 -6.54 6.64 13.92
C ILE A 55 -7.39 7.84 13.53
N ALA A 56 -8.01 8.54 14.48
CA ALA A 56 -8.73 9.79 14.20
C ALA A 56 -7.80 10.90 13.68
N SER A 57 -6.64 11.10 14.31
CA SER A 57 -5.61 12.03 13.81
C SER A 57 -5.08 11.62 12.44
N PHE A 58 -4.84 10.33 12.23
CA PHE A 58 -4.43 9.77 10.95
C PHE A 58 -5.48 10.02 9.86
N ALA A 59 -6.76 9.81 10.15
CA ALA A 59 -7.86 10.07 9.23
C ALA A 59 -7.95 11.55 8.83
N ILE A 60 -7.77 12.47 9.79
CA ILE A 60 -7.71 13.92 9.51
C ILE A 60 -6.50 14.23 8.62
N GLY A 61 -5.33 13.65 8.93
CA GLY A 61 -4.12 13.80 8.12
C GLY A 61 -4.35 13.36 6.67
N VAL A 62 -4.93 12.17 6.47
CA VAL A 62 -5.28 11.65 5.14
C VAL A 62 -6.30 12.55 4.43
N ALA A 63 -7.31 13.05 5.14
CA ALA A 63 -8.33 13.92 4.58
C ALA A 63 -7.77 15.28 4.10
N VAL A 64 -6.68 15.77 4.70
CA VAL A 64 -5.99 16.99 4.26
C VAL A 64 -4.95 16.71 3.18
N VAL A 65 -4.09 15.71 3.39
CA VAL A 65 -2.97 15.40 2.49
C VAL A 65 -3.46 14.88 1.15
N THR A 66 -4.54 14.11 1.10
CA THR A 66 -5.04 13.52 -0.15
C THR A 66 -5.53 14.57 -1.16
N PRO A 67 -6.41 15.53 -0.81
CA PRO A 67 -6.79 16.61 -1.72
C PRO A 67 -5.60 17.51 -2.10
N VAL A 68 -4.69 17.82 -1.17
CA VAL A 68 -3.50 18.63 -1.46
C VAL A 68 -2.58 17.92 -2.44
N GLY A 69 -2.29 16.64 -2.21
CA GLY A 69 -1.49 15.79 -3.10
C GLY A 69 -2.14 15.66 -4.48
N PHE A 70 -3.46 15.46 -4.53
CA PHE A 70 -4.21 15.44 -5.79
C PHE A 70 -4.10 16.78 -6.52
N ALA A 71 -4.28 17.91 -5.83
CA ALA A 71 -4.15 19.25 -6.42
C ALA A 71 -2.73 19.56 -6.92
N LEU A 72 -1.68 19.09 -6.22
CA LEU A 72 -0.28 19.19 -6.67
C LEU A 72 -0.02 18.28 -7.88
N PHE A 73 -0.62 17.09 -7.92
CA PHE A 73 -0.51 16.17 -9.05
C PHE A 73 -1.04 16.79 -10.35
N PHE A 74 -2.15 17.56 -10.32
CA PHE A 74 -2.63 18.32 -11.50
C PHE A 74 -1.72 19.45 -11.93
N ARG A 75 -0.82 19.92 -11.08
CA ARG A 75 0.19 20.93 -11.46
C ARG A 75 1.38 20.33 -12.21
N VAL A 76 1.55 19.00 -12.19
CA VAL A 76 2.57 18.32 -12.98
C VAL A 76 2.07 18.19 -14.42
N PRO A 77 2.81 18.65 -15.44
CA PRO A 77 2.37 18.65 -16.83
C PRO A 77 2.46 17.25 -17.45
N PHE A 78 1.55 16.35 -17.08
CA PHE A 78 1.38 15.06 -17.76
C PHE A 78 0.72 15.28 -19.12
N LYS A 79 1.34 14.75 -20.18
CA LYS A 79 0.77 14.72 -21.53
C LYS A 79 0.58 13.26 -21.97
N PRO A 80 -0.66 12.83 -22.28
CA PRO A 80 -1.94 13.55 -22.15
C PRO A 80 -2.39 13.68 -20.68
N ALA A 81 -3.20 14.71 -20.40
CA ALA A 81 -3.81 14.88 -19.07
C ALA A 81 -4.77 13.71 -18.79
N PRO A 82 -4.77 13.14 -17.57
CA PRO A 82 -5.66 12.05 -17.22
C PRO A 82 -7.14 12.48 -17.34
N PRO A 83 -8.01 11.66 -17.94
CA PRO A 83 -9.42 12.01 -18.11
C PRO A 83 -10.12 12.06 -16.75
N LEU A 84 -10.60 13.23 -16.34
CA LEU A 84 -11.37 13.38 -15.11
C LEU A 84 -12.83 13.03 -15.37
N ARG A 85 -13.23 11.85 -14.91
CA ARG A 85 -14.64 11.38 -14.91
C ARG A 85 -15.12 11.26 -13.47
N PRO A 86 -15.32 12.38 -12.74
CA PRO A 86 -15.65 12.36 -11.32
C PRO A 86 -16.96 11.62 -11.04
N SER A 87 -17.96 11.69 -11.91
CA SER A 87 -19.24 10.99 -11.75
C SER A 87 -19.12 9.47 -11.76
N GLU A 88 -18.19 8.91 -12.53
CA GLU A 88 -17.98 7.46 -12.65
C GLU A 88 -16.98 6.93 -11.63
N LEU A 89 -16.01 7.76 -11.22
CA LEU A 89 -14.94 7.37 -10.32
C LEU A 89 -15.27 7.64 -8.84
N ALA A 90 -16.19 8.55 -8.53
CA ALA A 90 -16.50 8.94 -7.16
C ALA A 90 -17.02 7.76 -6.32
N LEU A 91 -17.97 6.98 -6.86
CA LEU A 91 -18.58 5.87 -6.14
C LEU A 91 -17.61 4.70 -5.89
N PRO A 92 -16.92 4.13 -6.90
CA PRO A 92 -15.93 3.09 -6.68
C PRO A 92 -14.72 3.59 -5.85
N GLY A 93 -14.34 4.87 -6.01
CA GLY A 93 -13.30 5.50 -5.20
C GLY A 93 -13.68 5.60 -3.72
N LEU A 94 -14.92 5.99 -3.43
CA LEU A 94 -15.42 6.06 -2.05
C LEU A 94 -15.47 4.67 -1.41
N ILE A 95 -15.98 3.66 -2.12
CA ILE A 95 -16.02 2.27 -1.63
C ILE A 95 -14.61 1.79 -1.31
N THR A 96 -13.66 1.99 -2.22
CA THR A 96 -12.25 1.59 -2.01
C THR A 96 -11.64 2.32 -0.82
N GLY A 97 -11.92 3.61 -0.66
CA GLY A 97 -11.49 4.39 0.52
C GLY A 97 -12.07 3.86 1.83
N CYS A 98 -13.35 3.50 1.85
CA CYS A 98 -13.99 2.89 3.02
C CYS A 98 -13.34 1.55 3.39
N PHE A 99 -13.11 0.66 2.41
CA PHE A 99 -12.43 -0.61 2.63
C PHE A 99 -11.00 -0.40 3.16
N TRP A 100 -10.27 0.56 2.60
CA TRP A 100 -8.94 0.91 3.07
C TRP A 100 -8.95 1.44 4.52
N ALA A 101 -9.91 2.29 4.88
CA ALA A 101 -10.06 2.79 6.24
C ALA A 101 -10.38 1.67 7.25
N ILE A 102 -11.30 0.76 6.89
CA ILE A 102 -11.62 -0.42 7.71
C ILE A 102 -10.39 -1.32 7.91
N GLY A 103 -9.61 -1.55 6.85
CA GLY A 103 -8.37 -2.32 6.92
C GLY A 103 -7.33 -1.68 7.85
N ASN A 104 -7.16 -0.36 7.79
CA ASN A 104 -6.26 0.38 8.69
C ASN A 104 -6.72 0.36 10.15
N LEU A 105 -8.04 0.46 10.39
CA LEU A 105 -8.62 0.32 11.72
C LEU A 105 -8.33 -1.06 12.31
N CYS A 106 -8.60 -2.12 11.56
CA CYS A 106 -8.33 -3.50 11.96
C CYS A 106 -6.82 -3.72 12.21
N SER A 107 -5.97 -3.23 11.32
CA SER A 107 -4.52 -3.38 11.42
C SER A 107 -3.96 -2.67 12.66
N THR A 108 -4.43 -1.45 12.93
CA THR A 108 -4.01 -0.69 14.11
C THR A 108 -4.49 -1.37 15.40
N TYR A 109 -5.72 -1.89 15.41
CA TYR A 109 -6.27 -2.62 16.56
C TYR A 109 -5.49 -3.91 16.83
N ALA A 110 -5.20 -4.71 15.80
CA ALA A 110 -4.37 -5.90 15.91
C ALA A 110 -2.96 -5.57 16.45
N THR A 111 -2.36 -4.48 15.96
CA THR A 111 -1.03 -4.05 16.39
C THR A 111 -1.01 -3.49 17.81
N TYR A 112 -2.11 -2.90 18.28
CA TYR A 112 -2.27 -2.49 19.67
C TYR A 112 -2.42 -3.69 20.62
N TYR A 113 -3.19 -4.71 20.23
CA TYR A 113 -3.47 -5.87 21.09
C TYR A 113 -2.30 -6.88 21.15
N LEU A 114 -1.65 -7.16 20.00
CA LEU A 114 -0.53 -8.11 19.91
C LEU A 114 0.84 -7.45 20.17
N GLY A 115 0.88 -6.13 20.34
CA GLY A 115 2.13 -5.36 20.39
C GLY A 115 2.73 -5.09 19.02
N GLN A 116 3.60 -4.06 18.95
CA GLN A 116 4.21 -3.60 17.69
C GLN A 116 5.06 -4.67 17.01
N SER A 117 5.83 -5.45 17.78
CA SER A 117 6.78 -6.45 17.28
C SER A 117 6.10 -7.60 16.54
N VAL A 118 4.91 -8.02 16.98
CA VAL A 118 4.19 -9.18 16.41
C VAL A 118 3.02 -8.73 15.53
N GLY A 119 2.29 -7.71 15.97
CA GLY A 119 1.10 -7.24 15.25
C GLY A 119 1.42 -6.63 13.90
N TYR A 120 2.52 -5.87 13.76
CA TYR A 120 2.83 -5.22 12.48
C TYR A 120 3.19 -6.24 11.39
N PRO A 121 4.11 -7.22 11.61
CA PRO A 121 4.33 -8.29 10.65
C PRO A 121 3.06 -9.06 10.28
N LEU A 122 2.17 -9.30 11.24
CA LEU A 122 0.91 -9.99 10.99
C LEU A 122 0.02 -9.20 10.01
N THR A 123 -0.07 -7.88 10.16
CA THR A 123 -0.85 -7.04 9.22
C THR A 123 -0.28 -7.05 7.81
N GLN A 124 1.04 -7.22 7.64
CA GLN A 124 1.68 -7.27 6.33
C GLN A 124 1.43 -8.58 5.57
N THR A 125 0.91 -9.62 6.22
CA THR A 125 0.45 -10.83 5.55
C THR A 125 -0.72 -10.58 4.57
N CYS A 126 -1.39 -9.41 4.67
CA CYS A 126 -2.41 -8.99 3.72
C CYS A 126 -1.90 -8.96 2.27
N ILE A 127 -0.59 -8.79 2.06
CA ILE A 127 0.01 -8.79 0.72
C ILE A 127 -0.07 -10.16 0.03
N VAL A 128 -0.14 -11.25 0.81
CA VAL A 128 -0.39 -12.61 0.30
C VAL A 128 -1.79 -12.69 -0.30
N VAL A 129 -2.79 -12.17 0.42
CA VAL A 129 -4.18 -12.14 -0.05
C VAL A 129 -4.32 -11.23 -1.27
N ALA A 130 -3.70 -10.05 -1.25
CA ALA A 130 -3.67 -9.14 -2.39
C ALA A 130 -3.00 -9.78 -3.62
N GLY A 131 -1.88 -10.48 -3.43
CA GLY A 131 -1.18 -11.19 -4.49
C GLY A 131 -1.97 -12.36 -5.06
N LEU A 132 -2.66 -13.13 -4.22
CA LEU A 132 -3.57 -14.20 -4.66
C LEU A 132 -4.76 -13.63 -5.45
N TRP A 133 -5.33 -12.52 -5.00
CA TRP A 133 -6.39 -11.82 -5.74
C TRP A 133 -5.89 -11.33 -7.10
N GLY A 134 -4.69 -10.74 -7.16
CA GLY A 134 -4.01 -10.36 -8.39
C GLY A 134 -3.80 -11.54 -9.34
N ALA A 135 -3.34 -12.67 -8.79
CA ALA A 135 -3.11 -13.90 -9.53
C ALA A 135 -4.39 -14.45 -10.17
N LEU A 136 -5.48 -14.53 -9.39
CA LEU A 136 -6.72 -15.19 -9.78
C LEU A 136 -7.61 -14.29 -10.65
N PHE A 137 -7.73 -13.00 -10.30
CA PHE A 137 -8.67 -12.09 -10.95
C PHE A 137 -8.07 -11.43 -12.21
N PHE A 138 -6.84 -10.94 -12.12
CA PHE A 138 -6.18 -10.26 -13.24
C PHE A 138 -5.33 -11.21 -14.10
N GLY A 139 -5.04 -12.41 -13.59
CA GLY A 139 -4.24 -13.39 -14.33
C GLY A 139 -2.80 -12.92 -14.60
N GLU A 140 -2.29 -11.96 -13.83
CA GLU A 140 -0.97 -11.34 -14.03
C GLU A 140 0.19 -12.33 -13.81
N LEU A 141 -0.05 -13.37 -13.02
CA LEU A 141 0.93 -14.41 -12.67
C LEU A 141 0.93 -15.59 -13.65
N ARG A 142 0.92 -15.30 -14.97
CA ARG A 142 1.04 -16.33 -16.01
C ARG A 142 2.51 -16.64 -16.30
N GLY A 143 2.98 -17.77 -15.78
CA GLY A 143 4.29 -18.34 -16.09
C GLY A 143 5.02 -18.89 -14.88
N TRP A 144 5.74 -20.01 -15.07
CA TRP A 144 6.43 -20.73 -14.00
C TRP A 144 7.40 -19.87 -13.18
N LYS A 145 8.12 -18.94 -13.81
CA LYS A 145 9.05 -18.04 -13.10
C LYS A 145 8.35 -17.02 -12.21
N SER A 146 7.23 -16.47 -12.66
CA SER A 146 6.47 -15.48 -11.89
C SER A 146 5.76 -16.13 -10.70
N LEU A 147 5.18 -17.32 -10.94
CA LEU A 147 4.50 -18.10 -9.91
C LEU A 147 5.47 -18.61 -8.83
N THR A 148 6.66 -19.08 -9.22
CA THR A 148 7.69 -19.51 -8.26
C THR A 148 8.22 -18.34 -7.43
N LEU A 149 8.48 -17.19 -8.05
CA LEU A 149 8.91 -15.99 -7.31
C LEU A 149 7.84 -15.50 -6.33
N PHE A 150 6.57 -15.51 -6.74
CA PHE A 150 5.44 -15.21 -5.86
C PHE A 150 5.36 -16.20 -4.70
N GLY A 151 5.43 -17.51 -4.98
CA GLY A 151 5.43 -18.56 -3.95
C GLY A 151 6.57 -18.39 -2.93
N VAL A 152 7.79 -18.14 -3.38
CA VAL A 152 8.95 -17.88 -2.50
C VAL A 152 8.70 -16.64 -1.63
N SER A 153 8.14 -15.57 -2.20
CA SER A 153 7.83 -14.34 -1.47
C SER A 153 6.78 -14.59 -0.39
N VAL A 154 5.71 -15.34 -0.71
CA VAL A 154 4.68 -15.73 0.26
C VAL A 154 5.27 -16.58 1.39
N CYS A 155 6.10 -17.58 1.06
CA CYS A 155 6.77 -18.42 2.05
C CYS A 155 7.68 -17.59 2.97
N ALA A 156 8.43 -16.63 2.42
CA ALA A 156 9.29 -15.75 3.20
C ALA A 156 8.49 -14.85 4.15
N ILE A 157 7.35 -14.31 3.71
CA ILE A 157 6.48 -13.44 4.52
C ILE A 157 5.83 -14.23 5.65
N ILE A 158 5.25 -15.40 5.34
CA ILE A 158 4.63 -16.26 6.35
C ILE A 158 5.69 -16.75 7.33
N GLY A 159 6.84 -17.23 6.84
CA GLY A 159 7.94 -17.71 7.68
C GLY A 159 8.48 -16.61 8.60
N GLY A 160 8.68 -15.40 8.07
CA GLY A 160 9.12 -14.24 8.85
C GLY A 160 8.10 -13.83 9.91
N ALA A 161 6.82 -13.75 9.54
CA ALA A 161 5.74 -13.42 10.48
C ALA A 161 5.59 -14.50 11.57
N SER A 162 5.69 -15.79 11.23
CA SER A 162 5.65 -16.89 12.20
C SER A 162 6.86 -16.88 13.13
N LEU A 163 8.07 -16.63 12.62
CA LEU A 163 9.27 -16.55 13.45
C LEU A 163 9.18 -15.38 14.45
N LEU A 164 8.73 -14.21 13.98
CA LEU A 164 8.52 -13.04 14.84
C LEU A 164 7.38 -13.28 15.84
N GLY A 165 6.32 -13.98 15.47
CA GLY A 165 5.23 -14.33 16.40
C GLY A 165 5.63 -15.37 17.46
N LEU A 166 6.66 -16.19 17.20
CA LEU A 166 7.13 -17.22 18.13
C LEU A 166 8.28 -16.74 19.04
N TYR A 167 9.09 -15.79 18.59
CA TYR A 167 10.33 -15.37 19.26
C TYR A 167 10.43 -13.85 19.53
N GLY A 168 9.41 -13.07 19.16
CA GLY A 168 9.41 -11.60 19.26
C GLY A 168 8.45 -11.02 20.29
#